data_AF-A0A078L262-F1
#
_entry.id   AF-A0A078L262-F1
#
_cell.length_a   1.000
_cell.length_b   1.000
_cell.length_c   1.000
_cell.angle_alpha   90.00
_cell.angle_beta   90.00
_cell.angle_gamma   90.00
#
_symmetry.space_group_name_H-M   'P 1'
#
loop_
_entity.id
_entity.type
_entity.pdbx_description
1 polymer ?
#
loop_
_entity_poly.entity_id
_entity_poly.type
_entity_poly.pdbx_seq_one_letter_code
_entity_poly.pdbx_strand_id
1 'polypeptide(L)'
;MSTAETREVAKGKGRRYVEPSIKVSSVLIKAVNGYESERAAKEYTYHYLSFLQFNKTDKLAAASHFVKAVLFSDRFISDADRSALNNGKLCTTIENFLNKNAKELQKELGSKTELTSVDQLIDFLNQRDPISTLIRALEDYHKERKEGEEYYGWFIFNLFKFSKADKLNAVEKLIKALQGVKVTFSSTDIAALNQGTLRDLINEHIWQNGMALADKLQVDEISCLDDLIEVYSEPVAVLNP
;
A
#
# COMPACT_ATOMS: atom_id res chain seq x y z
N MET A 1 -55.85 -29.93 -51.39
CA MET A 1 -56.13 -30.61 -50.11
C MET A 1 -54.93 -30.40 -49.20
N SER A 2 -55.21 -29.84 -48.03
CA SER A 2 -54.40 -29.55 -46.82
C SER A 2 -52.87 -29.78 -46.83
N THR A 3 -52.12 -28.70 -46.66
CA THR A 3 -50.70 -28.66 -46.27
C THR A 3 -50.54 -28.96 -44.78
N ALA A 4 -49.68 -29.93 -44.44
CA ALA A 4 -49.33 -30.24 -43.05
C ALA A 4 -48.32 -29.22 -42.51
N GLU A 5 -48.76 -28.39 -41.56
CA GLU A 5 -47.87 -27.57 -40.73
C GLU A 5 -47.18 -28.45 -39.67
N THR A 6 -45.86 -28.48 -39.73
CA THR A 6 -45.03 -29.06 -38.67
C THR A 6 -44.72 -27.95 -37.66
N ARG A 7 -45.30 -28.02 -36.46
CA ARG A 7 -44.98 -27.09 -35.36
C ARG A 7 -43.74 -27.58 -34.61
N GLU A 8 -42.64 -26.86 -34.79
CA GLU A 8 -41.41 -27.03 -34.04
C GLU A 8 -41.56 -26.33 -32.66
N VAL A 9 -41.49 -27.12 -31.57
CA VAL A 9 -41.57 -26.61 -30.20
C VAL A 9 -40.18 -26.14 -29.77
N ALA A 10 -39.98 -24.83 -29.75
CA ALA A 10 -38.76 -24.21 -29.26
C ALA A 10 -38.58 -24.45 -27.74
N LYS A 11 -37.57 -25.24 -27.36
CA LYS A 11 -37.12 -25.38 -25.97
C LYS A 11 -36.43 -24.09 -25.51
N GLY A 12 -37.10 -23.34 -24.66
CA GLY A 12 -36.54 -22.16 -24.00
C GLY A 12 -35.30 -22.49 -23.16
N LYS A 13 -34.17 -21.87 -23.48
CA LYS A 13 -32.95 -21.90 -22.68
C LYS A 13 -33.20 -21.17 -21.36
N GLY A 14 -33.43 -21.93 -20.29
CA GLY A 14 -33.45 -21.39 -18.93
C GLY A 14 -32.11 -20.73 -18.61
N ARG A 15 -32.13 -19.42 -18.31
CA ARG A 15 -30.98 -18.71 -17.75
C ARG A 15 -30.68 -19.34 -16.39
N ARG A 16 -29.58 -20.09 -16.27
CA ARG A 16 -29.08 -20.54 -14.97
C ARG A 16 -28.72 -19.30 -14.18
N TYR A 17 -29.40 -19.10 -13.05
CA TYR A 17 -28.98 -18.15 -12.04
C TYR A 17 -27.63 -18.65 -11.50
N VAL A 18 -26.55 -17.97 -11.86
CA VAL A 18 -25.24 -18.23 -11.26
C VAL A 18 -25.24 -17.45 -9.97
N GLU A 19 -25.33 -18.18 -8.86
CA GLU A 19 -25.22 -17.59 -7.53
C GLU A 19 -23.88 -16.85 -7.43
N PRO A 20 -23.85 -15.59 -6.97
CA PRO A 20 -22.61 -14.83 -6.91
C PRO A 20 -21.63 -15.54 -5.98
N SER A 21 -20.54 -16.04 -6.56
CA SER A 21 -19.42 -16.63 -5.82
C SER A 21 -18.97 -15.64 -4.76
N ILE A 22 -19.09 -16.01 -3.49
CA ILE A 22 -18.55 -15.22 -2.38
C ILE A 22 -17.05 -15.04 -2.62
N LYS A 23 -16.59 -13.79 -2.59
CA LYS A 23 -15.17 -13.46 -2.71
C LYS A 23 -14.43 -13.96 -1.47
N VAL A 24 -13.36 -14.74 -1.65
CA VAL A 24 -12.50 -15.24 -0.57
C VAL A 24 -11.84 -14.09 0.18
N SER A 25 -11.48 -13.00 -0.49
CA SER A 25 -11.02 -11.76 0.18
C SER A 25 -12.05 -11.20 1.17
N SER A 26 -13.35 -11.32 0.89
CA SER A 26 -14.40 -10.86 1.81
C SER A 26 -14.47 -11.70 3.09
N VAL A 27 -14.12 -12.99 3.01
CA VAL A 27 -14.03 -13.88 4.16
C VAL A 27 -12.80 -13.53 5.02
N LEU A 28 -11.66 -13.21 4.39
CA LEU A 28 -10.47 -12.68 5.08
C LEU A 28 -10.80 -11.39 5.83
N ILE A 29 -11.39 -10.41 5.14
CA ILE A 29 -11.79 -9.13 5.73
C ILE A 29 -12.74 -9.36 6.91
N LYS A 30 -13.71 -10.26 6.77
CA LYS A 30 -14.63 -10.59 7.87
C LYS A 30 -13.90 -11.19 9.08
N ALA A 31 -12.90 -12.05 8.86
CA ALA A 31 -12.11 -12.62 9.94
C ALA A 31 -11.29 -11.54 10.69
N VAL A 32 -10.67 -10.61 9.94
CA VAL A 32 -9.92 -9.48 10.53
C VAL A 32 -10.84 -8.50 11.27
N ASN A 33 -11.99 -8.13 10.69
CA ASN A 33 -12.97 -7.28 11.37
C ASN A 33 -13.57 -7.95 12.61
N GLY A 34 -13.67 -9.28 12.62
CA GLY A 34 -14.05 -10.06 13.80
C GLY A 34 -13.01 -9.91 14.90
N TYR A 35 -11.72 -10.01 14.57
CA TYR A 35 -10.63 -9.71 15.49
C TYR A 35 -10.69 -8.27 16.01
N GLU A 36 -10.89 -7.28 15.13
CA GLU A 36 -11.00 -5.87 15.53
C GLU A 36 -12.12 -5.66 16.54
N SER A 37 -13.30 -6.23 16.27
CA SER A 37 -14.48 -6.13 17.14
C SER A 37 -14.21 -6.74 18.52
N GLU A 38 -13.64 -7.95 18.57
CA GLU A 38 -13.25 -8.60 19.81
C GLU A 38 -12.18 -7.82 20.58
N ARG A 39 -11.21 -7.23 19.87
CA ARG A 39 -10.11 -6.47 20.47
C ARG A 39 -10.60 -5.11 20.98
N ALA A 40 -11.50 -4.45 20.27
CA ALA A 40 -12.13 -3.20 20.66
C ALA A 40 -12.96 -3.35 21.95
N ALA A 41 -13.66 -4.48 22.11
CA ALA A 41 -14.47 -4.79 23.29
C ALA A 41 -13.65 -5.06 24.57
N LYS A 42 -12.33 -5.30 24.46
CA LYS A 42 -11.47 -5.53 25.63
C LYS A 42 -10.96 -4.21 26.19
N GLU A 43 -11.14 -4.01 27.50
CA GLU A 43 -10.68 -2.80 28.21
C GLU A 43 -9.16 -2.76 28.36
N TYR A 44 -8.50 -3.92 28.49
CA TYR A 44 -7.07 -4.00 28.80
C TYR A 44 -6.28 -4.89 27.83
N THR A 45 -5.03 -4.51 27.58
CA THR A 45 -3.99 -5.43 27.12
C THR A 45 -3.33 -6.00 28.37
N TYR A 46 -3.37 -7.31 28.59
CA TYR A 46 -2.67 -7.92 29.73
C TYR A 46 -1.16 -7.74 29.54
N HIS A 47 -0.60 -6.68 30.15
CA HIS A 47 0.83 -6.42 30.20
C HIS A 47 1.47 -7.29 31.28
N TYR A 48 1.68 -8.58 31.02
CA TYR A 48 2.35 -9.47 31.98
C TYR A 48 3.89 -9.53 31.82
N LEU A 49 4.50 -8.61 31.01
CA LEU A 49 5.88 -8.54 30.44
C LEU A 49 5.78 -8.65 28.90
N SER A 50 6.49 -7.95 28.01
CA SER A 50 7.80 -7.26 27.97
C SER A 50 7.71 -6.13 26.92
N PHE A 51 8.69 -5.22 26.90
CA PHE A 51 8.87 -4.00 26.09
C PHE A 51 8.80 -4.15 24.54
N LEU A 52 8.24 -5.25 24.04
CA LEU A 52 8.13 -5.63 22.63
C LEU A 52 6.67 -5.95 22.20
N GLN A 53 5.67 -5.63 23.03
CA GLN A 53 4.26 -5.91 22.72
C GLN A 53 3.55 -4.68 22.15
N PHE A 54 2.98 -4.84 20.95
CA PHE A 54 2.06 -3.88 20.35
C PHE A 54 0.81 -3.68 21.22
N ASN A 55 0.44 -2.43 21.43
CA ASN A 55 -0.72 -2.08 22.25
C ASN A 55 -2.04 -2.32 21.49
N LYS A 56 -3.18 -2.05 22.14
CA LYS A 56 -4.50 -2.20 21.52
C LYS A 56 -4.67 -1.32 20.27
N THR A 57 -4.24 -0.06 20.36
CA THR A 57 -4.31 0.93 19.27
C THR A 57 -3.48 0.47 18.07
N ASP A 58 -2.23 0.05 18.28
CA ASP A 58 -1.35 -0.41 17.20
C ASP A 58 -1.98 -1.58 16.44
N LYS A 59 -2.56 -2.55 17.17
CA LYS A 59 -3.23 -3.72 16.56
C LYS A 59 -4.46 -3.35 15.74
N LEU A 60 -5.27 -2.42 16.26
CA LEU A 60 -6.48 -1.98 15.57
C LEU A 60 -6.13 -1.14 14.33
N ALA A 61 -5.12 -0.28 14.42
CA ALA A 61 -4.61 0.47 13.30
C ALA A 61 -4.08 -0.47 12.20
N ALA A 62 -3.21 -1.41 12.55
CA ALA A 62 -2.63 -2.36 11.61
C ALA A 62 -3.69 -3.26 10.96
N ALA A 63 -4.70 -3.74 11.72
CA ALA A 63 -5.82 -4.49 11.16
C ALA A 63 -6.64 -3.65 10.16
N SER A 64 -6.89 -2.38 10.47
CA SER A 64 -7.63 -1.48 9.59
C SER A 64 -6.86 -1.18 8.31
N HIS A 65 -5.55 -0.93 8.42
CA HIS A 65 -4.65 -0.73 7.28
C HIS A 65 -4.57 -1.98 6.41
N PHE A 66 -4.47 -3.16 7.02
CA PHE A 66 -4.52 -4.42 6.30
C PHE A 66 -5.83 -4.62 5.53
N VAL A 67 -6.99 -4.35 6.15
CA VAL A 67 -8.28 -4.44 5.46
C VAL A 67 -8.37 -3.49 4.28
N LYS A 68 -7.91 -2.24 4.45
CA LYS A 68 -7.81 -1.26 3.35
C LYS A 68 -6.89 -1.77 2.25
N ALA A 69 -5.75 -2.38 2.60
CA ALA A 69 -4.85 -2.98 1.62
C ALA A 69 -5.51 -4.14 0.88
N VAL A 70 -6.24 -5.04 1.53
CA VAL A 70 -6.98 -6.08 0.79
C VAL A 70 -7.97 -5.47 -0.21
N LEU A 71 -8.65 -4.37 0.17
CA LEU A 71 -9.67 -3.71 -0.66
C LEU A 71 -9.13 -2.83 -1.80
N PHE A 72 -7.99 -2.16 -1.59
CA PHE A 72 -7.46 -1.14 -2.48
C PHE A 72 -6.00 -1.43 -2.81
N SER A 73 -5.61 -1.29 -4.08
CA SER A 73 -4.25 -1.59 -4.56
C SER A 73 -3.21 -0.53 -4.20
N ASP A 74 -3.64 0.65 -3.78
CA ASP A 74 -2.81 1.84 -3.54
C ASP A 74 -2.52 2.07 -2.04
N ARG A 75 -2.55 0.99 -1.25
CA ARG A 75 -2.40 1.04 0.20
C ARG A 75 -1.14 0.35 0.63
N PHE A 76 -0.37 1.08 1.43
CA PHE A 76 0.85 0.59 2.04
C PHE A 76 0.58 0.04 3.44
N ILE A 77 1.19 -1.10 3.74
CA ILE A 77 1.34 -1.62 5.10
C ILE A 77 2.79 -1.36 5.51
N SER A 78 2.96 -0.46 6.47
CA SER A 78 4.28 -0.08 7.01
C SER A 78 4.97 -1.23 7.77
N ASP A 79 6.26 -1.09 8.06
CA ASP A 79 6.98 -2.07 8.90
C ASP A 79 6.41 -2.17 10.32
N ALA A 80 5.91 -1.06 10.87
CA ALA A 80 5.22 -1.05 12.15
C ALA A 80 3.91 -1.85 12.09
N ASP A 81 3.11 -1.64 11.04
CA ASP A 81 1.88 -2.41 10.82
C ASP A 81 2.17 -3.88 10.54
N ARG A 82 3.19 -4.19 9.73
CA ARG A 82 3.66 -5.56 9.48
C ARG A 82 4.03 -6.26 10.77
N SER A 83 4.81 -5.60 11.62
CA SER A 83 5.22 -6.16 12.91
C SER A 83 4.01 -6.39 13.84
N ALA A 84 3.04 -5.48 13.81
CA ALA A 84 1.77 -5.65 14.53
C ALA A 84 0.91 -6.78 13.95
N LEU A 85 0.85 -6.96 12.63
CA LEU A 85 0.12 -8.02 11.95
C LEU A 85 0.72 -9.41 12.24
N ASN A 86 2.04 -9.52 12.24
CA ASN A 86 2.79 -10.75 12.51
C ASN A 86 2.84 -11.15 13.99
N ASN A 87 2.10 -10.47 14.87
CA ASN A 87 2.17 -10.71 16.30
C ASN A 87 0.82 -11.21 16.89
N GLY A 88 0.87 -12.29 17.67
CA GLY A 88 -0.23 -12.79 18.50
C GLY A 88 -1.47 -13.23 17.71
N LYS A 89 -2.66 -13.04 18.30
CA LYS A 89 -3.93 -13.56 17.76
C LYS A 89 -4.27 -13.02 16.36
N LEU A 90 -3.86 -11.79 16.02
CA LEU A 90 -4.10 -11.24 14.68
C LEU A 90 -3.38 -12.06 13.61
N CYS A 91 -2.11 -12.36 13.83
CA CYS A 91 -1.30 -13.23 12.96
C CYS A 91 -1.97 -14.59 12.81
N THR A 92 -2.27 -15.27 13.93
CA THR A 92 -2.91 -16.60 13.92
C THR A 92 -4.25 -16.61 13.19
N THR A 93 -5.04 -15.53 13.28
CA THR A 93 -6.30 -15.41 12.53
C THR A 93 -6.06 -15.40 11.02
N ILE A 94 -5.07 -14.62 10.57
CA ILE A 94 -4.73 -14.51 9.14
C ILE A 94 -4.10 -15.83 8.65
N GLU A 95 -3.14 -16.41 9.37
CA GLU A 95 -2.51 -17.68 9.00
C GLU A 95 -3.52 -18.83 8.91
N ASN A 96 -4.45 -18.94 9.88
CA ASN A 96 -5.51 -19.93 9.83
C ASN A 96 -6.43 -19.78 8.61
N PHE A 97 -6.64 -18.54 8.16
CA PHE A 97 -7.36 -18.27 6.93
C PHE A 97 -6.55 -18.71 5.71
N LEU A 98 -5.27 -18.34 5.63
CA LEU A 98 -4.38 -18.68 4.51
C LEU A 98 -4.23 -20.20 4.35
N ASN A 99 -4.03 -20.92 5.45
CA ASN A 99 -3.94 -22.39 5.46
C ASN A 99 -5.15 -23.10 4.83
N LYS A 100 -6.33 -22.45 4.82
CA LYS A 100 -7.57 -23.02 4.27
C LYS A 100 -7.94 -22.50 2.90
N ASN A 101 -7.43 -21.32 2.50
CA ASN A 101 -7.94 -20.58 1.34
C ASN A 101 -6.83 -20.00 0.45
N ALA A 102 -5.55 -20.38 0.64
CA ALA A 102 -4.42 -19.78 -0.08
C ALA A 102 -4.59 -19.85 -1.61
N LYS A 103 -5.11 -20.95 -2.15
CA LYS A 103 -5.31 -21.15 -3.59
C LYS A 103 -6.41 -20.27 -4.16
N GLU A 104 -7.54 -20.20 -3.47
CA GLU A 104 -8.66 -19.37 -3.88
C GLU A 104 -8.30 -17.89 -3.76
N LEU A 105 -7.59 -17.50 -2.69
CA LEU A 105 -7.08 -16.14 -2.52
C LEU A 105 -6.06 -15.79 -3.60
N GLN A 106 -5.11 -16.68 -3.90
CA GLN A 106 -4.16 -16.51 -4.99
C GLN A 106 -4.90 -16.23 -6.31
N LYS A 107 -5.90 -17.06 -6.63
CA LYS A 107 -6.68 -16.94 -7.86
C LYS A 107 -7.46 -15.63 -7.89
N GLU A 108 -8.10 -15.25 -6.79
CA GLU A 108 -8.88 -14.02 -6.72
C GLU A 108 -8.01 -12.77 -6.85
N LEU A 109 -6.84 -12.77 -6.18
CA LEU A 109 -5.93 -11.63 -6.20
C LEU A 109 -5.02 -11.59 -7.43
N GLY A 110 -4.96 -12.67 -8.22
CA GLY A 110 -4.08 -12.78 -9.38
C GLY A 110 -2.60 -12.95 -9.03
N SER A 111 -2.29 -13.52 -7.86
CA SER A 111 -0.91 -13.79 -7.45
C SER A 111 -0.29 -14.93 -8.25
N LYS A 112 0.99 -14.80 -8.61
CA LYS A 112 1.76 -15.85 -9.31
C LYS A 112 2.03 -17.06 -8.41
N THR A 113 2.06 -16.86 -7.09
CA THR A 113 2.35 -17.89 -6.08
C THR A 113 1.28 -17.90 -4.99
N GLU A 114 1.11 -19.04 -4.34
CA GLU A 114 0.26 -19.13 -3.15
C GLU A 114 0.77 -18.18 -2.05
N LEU A 115 -0.15 -17.50 -1.38
CA LEU A 115 0.13 -16.60 -0.26
C LEU A 115 -0.07 -17.41 1.03
N THR A 116 1.02 -17.99 1.55
CA THR A 116 0.96 -18.99 2.62
C THR A 116 1.29 -18.43 4.00
N SER A 117 1.77 -17.19 4.07
CA SER A 117 2.10 -16.49 5.31
C SER A 117 1.59 -15.05 5.29
N VAL A 118 1.51 -14.44 6.47
CA VAL A 118 1.16 -13.02 6.63
C VAL A 118 2.15 -12.14 5.86
N ASP A 119 3.46 -12.39 5.99
CA ASP A 119 4.48 -11.61 5.27
C ASP A 119 4.34 -11.69 3.76
N GLN A 120 4.17 -12.90 3.19
CA GLN A 120 3.95 -13.04 1.74
C GLN A 120 2.69 -12.29 1.27
N LEU A 121 1.63 -12.31 2.06
CA LEU A 121 0.42 -11.56 1.74
C LEU A 121 0.67 -10.05 1.81
N ILE A 122 1.37 -9.56 2.84
CA ILE A 122 1.71 -8.14 2.97
C ILE A 122 2.58 -7.70 1.78
N ASP A 123 3.65 -8.44 1.47
CA ASP A 123 4.53 -8.16 0.34
C ASP A 123 3.73 -8.05 -0.96
N PHE A 124 2.87 -9.03 -1.22
CA PHE A 124 2.01 -9.02 -2.39
C PHE A 124 1.07 -7.81 -2.41
N LEU A 125 0.44 -7.48 -1.27
CA LEU A 125 -0.49 -6.36 -1.19
C LEU A 125 0.19 -5.01 -1.45
N ASN A 126 1.39 -4.80 -0.90
CA ASN A 126 2.22 -3.59 -1.07
C ASN A 126 2.72 -3.45 -2.53
N GLN A 127 3.01 -4.56 -3.21
CA GLN A 127 3.58 -4.57 -4.56
C GLN A 127 2.56 -4.47 -5.70
N ARG A 128 1.24 -4.49 -5.43
CA ARG A 128 0.22 -4.46 -6.51
C ARG A 128 0.24 -3.17 -7.32
N ASP A 129 0.46 -2.03 -6.66
CA ASP A 129 0.58 -0.74 -7.31
C ASP A 129 1.57 0.16 -6.55
N PRO A 130 2.89 -0.05 -6.73
CA PRO A 130 3.91 0.61 -5.93
C PRO A 130 3.99 2.12 -6.23
N ILE A 131 3.57 2.57 -7.43
CA ILE A 131 3.54 3.99 -7.80
C ILE A 131 2.37 4.70 -7.12
N SER A 132 1.14 4.19 -7.28
CA SER A 132 -0.04 4.79 -6.64
C SER A 132 0.08 4.77 -5.11
N THR A 133 0.69 3.71 -4.56
CA THR A 133 0.97 3.61 -3.13
C THR A 133 1.94 4.69 -2.65
N LEU A 134 3.03 4.95 -3.39
CA LEU A 134 3.95 6.04 -3.07
C LEU A 134 3.30 7.41 -3.18
N ILE A 135 2.55 7.66 -4.26
CA ILE A 135 1.78 8.91 -4.44
C ILE A 135 0.89 9.14 -3.22
N ARG A 136 0.15 8.11 -2.80
CA ARG A 136 -0.75 8.21 -1.66
C ARG A 136 -0.03 8.50 -0.35
N ALA A 137 1.09 7.83 -0.08
CA ALA A 137 1.89 8.08 1.11
C ALA A 137 2.43 9.53 1.13
N LEU A 138 2.81 10.05 -0.04
CA LEU A 138 3.24 11.44 -0.21
C LEU A 138 2.07 12.43 -0.04
N GLU A 139 0.86 12.10 -0.50
CA GLU A 139 -0.35 12.91 -0.28
C GLU A 139 -0.74 12.97 1.20
N ASP A 140 -0.69 11.83 1.90
CA ASP A 140 -0.95 11.74 3.34
C ASP A 140 0.10 12.58 4.12
N TYR A 141 1.39 12.43 3.80
CA TYR A 141 2.46 13.27 4.34
C TYR A 141 2.21 14.76 4.07
N HIS A 142 1.86 15.12 2.84
CA HIS A 142 1.60 16.50 2.44
C HIS A 142 0.44 17.08 3.25
N LYS A 143 -0.64 16.32 3.44
CA LYS A 143 -1.80 16.73 4.25
C LYS A 143 -1.42 16.93 5.72
N GLU A 144 -0.78 15.95 6.34
CA GLU A 144 -0.36 16.02 7.74
C GLU A 144 0.59 17.20 7.98
N ARG A 145 1.57 17.38 7.08
CA ARG A 145 2.53 18.48 7.18
C ARG A 145 1.86 19.83 6.96
N LYS A 146 0.84 19.93 6.10
CA LYS A 146 0.06 21.16 5.87
C LYS A 146 -0.79 21.54 7.09
N GLU A 147 -1.40 20.57 7.77
CA GLU A 147 -2.23 20.76 8.96
C GLU A 147 -1.39 20.98 10.23
N GLY A 148 -0.20 20.40 10.32
CA GLY A 148 0.70 20.58 11.46
C GLY A 148 1.26 21.99 11.58
N GLU A 149 1.49 22.43 12.82
CA GLU A 149 2.11 23.73 13.11
C GLU A 149 3.51 23.83 12.50
N GLU A 150 3.84 25.04 12.04
CA GLU A 150 5.20 25.33 11.59
C GLU A 150 6.09 25.43 12.84
N TYR A 151 6.85 24.36 13.12
CA TYR A 151 7.82 24.37 14.19
C TYR A 151 8.98 25.32 13.85
N TYR A 152 8.82 26.60 14.19
CA TYR A 152 9.94 27.54 14.31
C TYR A 152 10.74 27.17 15.56
N GLY A 153 11.64 26.20 15.42
CA GLY A 153 12.57 25.84 16.48
C GLY A 153 13.44 27.05 16.84
N TRP A 154 13.29 27.54 18.06
CA TRP A 154 14.15 28.54 18.69
C TRP A 154 15.63 28.14 18.53
N PHE A 155 16.41 28.94 17.79
CA PHE A 155 17.88 29.09 17.78
C PHE A 155 18.84 27.86 17.81
N ILE A 156 18.38 26.62 17.88
CA ILE A 156 19.24 25.43 18.12
C ILE A 156 19.36 24.50 16.90
N PHE A 157 18.57 24.69 15.83
CA PHE A 157 18.56 23.73 14.71
C PHE A 157 19.03 24.33 13.38
N ASN A 158 20.35 24.40 13.19
CA ASN A 158 20.99 24.28 11.87
C ASN A 158 20.68 22.92 11.17
N LEU A 159 19.88 22.04 11.79
CA LEU A 159 19.45 20.74 11.30
C LEU A 159 18.19 20.82 10.41
N PHE A 160 17.35 21.84 10.54
CA PHE A 160 16.19 22.05 9.65
C PHE A 160 16.58 22.99 8.49
N LYS A 161 17.35 22.45 7.53
CA LYS A 161 17.77 23.22 6.35
C LYS A 161 16.62 23.63 5.40
N PHE A 162 15.43 23.04 5.53
CA PHE A 162 14.31 23.24 4.62
C PHE A 162 13.04 23.63 5.38
N SER A 163 12.35 24.66 4.88
CA SER A 163 11.08 25.14 5.42
C SER A 163 9.95 24.13 5.18
N LYS A 164 8.81 24.33 5.85
CA LYS A 164 7.58 23.58 5.56
C LYS A 164 7.18 23.73 4.09
N ALA A 165 7.29 24.94 3.54
CA ALA A 165 6.98 25.22 2.14
C ALA A 165 7.91 24.46 1.19
N ASP A 166 9.22 24.43 1.46
CA ASP A 166 10.18 23.69 0.62
C ASP A 166 9.84 22.20 0.53
N LYS A 167 9.51 21.58 1.67
CA LYS A 167 9.12 20.16 1.70
C LYS A 167 7.82 19.90 0.95
N LEU A 168 6.79 20.73 1.18
CA LEU A 168 5.50 20.56 0.51
C LEU A 168 5.63 20.74 -1.01
N ASN A 169 6.39 21.74 -1.46
CA ASN A 169 6.66 21.96 -2.88
C ASN A 169 7.43 20.79 -3.52
N ALA A 170 8.45 20.27 -2.83
CA ALA A 170 9.23 19.14 -3.33
C ALA A 170 8.39 17.86 -3.40
N VAL A 171 7.51 17.62 -2.42
CA VAL A 171 6.54 16.52 -2.43
C VAL A 171 5.55 16.65 -3.58
N GLU A 172 4.99 17.84 -3.81
CA GLU A 172 4.07 18.07 -4.92
C GLU A 172 4.72 17.81 -6.28
N LYS A 173 5.99 18.22 -6.43
CA LYS A 173 6.80 17.92 -7.62
C LYS A 173 7.01 16.41 -7.80
N LEU A 174 7.32 15.69 -6.74
CA LEU A 174 7.48 14.24 -6.80
C LEU A 174 6.17 13.52 -7.15
N ILE A 175 5.04 13.94 -6.57
CA ILE A 175 3.71 13.42 -6.92
C ILE A 175 3.42 13.64 -8.40
N LYS A 176 3.65 14.87 -8.91
CA LYS A 176 3.46 15.19 -10.34
C LYS A 176 4.33 14.31 -11.24
N ALA A 177 5.61 14.13 -10.87
CA ALA A 177 6.52 13.24 -11.60
C ALA A 177 5.99 11.80 -11.66
N LEU A 178 5.58 11.24 -10.51
CA LEU A 178 5.01 9.89 -10.42
C LEU A 178 3.69 9.74 -11.21
N GLN A 179 2.93 10.83 -11.37
CA GLN A 179 1.73 10.89 -12.22
C GLN A 179 2.05 11.03 -13.72
N GLY A 180 3.33 11.04 -14.11
CA GLY A 180 3.79 11.18 -15.49
C GLY A 180 3.84 12.61 -16.00
N VAL A 181 3.69 13.61 -15.12
CA VAL A 181 3.91 15.02 -15.48
C VAL A 181 5.41 15.28 -15.48
N LYS A 182 5.91 15.86 -16.56
CA LYS A 182 7.31 16.29 -16.63
C LYS A 182 7.60 17.37 -15.59
N VAL A 183 8.61 17.14 -14.76
CA VAL A 183 9.03 18.06 -13.69
C VAL A 183 10.55 18.17 -13.68
N THR A 184 11.07 19.37 -13.44
CA THR A 184 12.49 19.59 -13.16
C THR A 184 12.70 19.69 -11.65
N PHE A 185 13.59 18.86 -11.12
CA PHE A 185 14.01 18.92 -9.73
C PHE A 185 15.24 19.82 -9.59
N SER A 186 15.15 20.82 -8.72
CA SER A 186 16.31 21.60 -8.27
C SER A 186 17.07 20.84 -7.18
N SER A 187 18.31 21.24 -6.91
CA SER A 187 19.09 20.71 -5.77
C SER A 187 18.37 20.88 -4.44
N THR A 188 17.59 21.95 -4.29
CA THR A 188 16.78 22.23 -3.10
C THR A 188 15.63 21.23 -2.97
N ASP A 189 14.96 20.87 -4.08
CA ASP A 189 13.87 19.88 -4.05
C ASP A 189 14.38 18.51 -3.64
N ILE A 190 15.48 18.05 -4.25
CA ILE A 190 16.11 16.75 -3.95
C ILE A 190 16.53 16.71 -2.48
N ALA A 191 17.21 17.75 -1.99
CA ALA A 191 17.66 17.81 -0.62
C ALA A 191 16.51 17.90 0.40
N ALA A 192 15.38 18.52 0.04
CA ALA A 192 14.18 18.56 0.87
C ALA A 192 13.49 17.18 0.96
N LEU A 193 13.39 16.45 -0.18
CA LEU A 193 12.89 15.08 -0.22
C LEU A 193 13.78 14.13 0.59
N ASN A 194 15.10 14.35 0.56
CA ASN A 194 16.08 13.53 1.27
C ASN A 194 16.33 13.95 2.74
N GLN A 195 15.33 14.54 3.42
CA GLN A 195 15.47 14.99 4.80
C GLN A 195 14.36 14.53 5.77
N GLY A 196 14.78 13.94 6.89
CA GLY A 196 13.93 13.61 8.04
C GLY A 196 12.86 12.56 7.71
N THR A 197 11.69 12.67 8.33
CA THR A 197 10.61 11.67 8.17
C THR A 197 10.12 11.49 6.73
N LEU A 198 10.27 12.49 5.87
CA LEU A 198 9.94 12.38 4.45
C LEU A 198 10.90 11.42 3.73
N ARG A 199 12.20 11.53 4.03
CA ARG A 199 13.21 10.61 3.51
C ARG A 199 12.94 9.20 3.99
N ASP A 200 12.65 9.04 5.28
CA ASP A 200 12.43 7.72 5.87
C ASP A 200 11.24 7.03 5.22
N LEU A 201 10.13 7.75 5.00
CA LEU A 201 8.95 7.26 4.27
C LEU A 201 9.30 6.83 2.84
N ILE A 202 10.01 7.66 2.08
CA ILE A 202 10.38 7.34 0.69
C ILE A 202 11.32 6.14 0.65
N ASN A 203 12.33 6.11 1.52
CA ASN A 203 13.33 5.04 1.54
C ASN A 203 12.73 3.72 2.03
N GLU A 204 11.82 3.73 3.00
CA GLU A 204 11.07 2.53 3.41
C GLU A 204 10.28 1.98 2.22
N HIS A 205 9.57 2.84 1.49
CA HIS A 205 8.82 2.42 0.31
C HIS A 205 9.72 1.85 -0.80
N ILE A 206 10.85 2.50 -1.10
CA ILE A 206 11.81 2.03 -2.10
C ILE A 206 12.48 0.73 -1.64
N TRP A 207 12.85 0.61 -0.37
CA TRP A 207 13.46 -0.61 0.15
C TRP A 207 12.52 -1.81 0.03
N GLN A 208 11.22 -1.62 0.32
CA GLN A 208 10.23 -2.70 0.25
C GLN A 208 9.75 -3.00 -1.18
N ASN A 209 9.70 -1.98 -2.06
CA ASN A 209 9.05 -2.08 -3.36
C ASN A 209 9.99 -1.77 -4.54
N GLY A 210 11.28 -1.59 -4.34
CA GLY A 210 12.25 -1.15 -5.35
C GLY A 210 12.23 -1.99 -6.62
N MET A 211 12.18 -3.32 -6.48
CA MET A 211 12.03 -4.21 -7.64
C MET A 211 10.69 -4.01 -8.36
N ALA A 212 9.58 -3.90 -7.63
CA ALA A 212 8.27 -3.68 -8.22
C ALA A 212 8.16 -2.30 -8.89
N LEU A 213 8.84 -1.28 -8.34
CA LEU A 213 9.00 0.03 -8.96
C LEU A 213 9.80 -0.07 -10.26
N ALA A 214 10.96 -0.73 -10.24
CA ALA A 214 11.80 -0.94 -11.40
C ALA A 214 11.05 -1.66 -12.54
N ASP A 215 10.34 -2.75 -12.21
CA ASP A 215 9.47 -3.49 -13.14
C ASP A 215 8.39 -2.58 -13.77
N LYS A 216 7.76 -1.73 -12.95
CA LYS A 216 6.69 -0.83 -13.39
C LYS A 216 7.21 0.30 -14.28
N LEU A 217 8.41 0.78 -13.99
CA LEU A 217 9.08 1.88 -14.69
C LEU A 217 9.94 1.40 -15.87
N GLN A 218 10.10 0.09 -16.04
CA GLN A 218 10.91 -0.55 -17.08
C GLN A 218 12.38 -0.11 -17.03
N VAL A 219 12.94 -0.08 -15.82
CA VAL A 219 14.36 0.18 -15.56
C VAL A 219 14.97 -0.99 -14.80
N ASP A 220 16.30 -1.07 -14.78
CA ASP A 220 17.00 -2.21 -14.18
C ASP A 220 16.82 -2.28 -12.65
N GLU A 221 16.86 -1.13 -11.97
CA GLU A 221 16.78 -1.06 -10.51
C GLU A 221 16.27 0.32 -10.04
N ILE A 222 15.57 0.32 -8.89
CA ILE A 222 15.28 1.50 -8.08
C ILE A 222 15.66 1.17 -6.64
N SER A 223 16.82 1.67 -6.20
CA SER A 223 17.39 1.38 -4.88
C SER A 223 17.34 2.59 -3.94
N CYS A 224 17.22 3.79 -4.50
CA CYS A 224 17.16 5.04 -3.75
C CYS A 224 16.31 6.13 -4.43
N LEU A 225 16.11 7.24 -3.72
CA LEU A 225 15.38 8.40 -4.24
C LEU A 225 16.01 8.96 -5.52
N ASP A 226 17.34 8.95 -5.62
CA ASP A 226 18.03 9.52 -6.79
C ASP A 226 17.73 8.69 -8.04
N ASP A 227 17.73 7.35 -7.96
CA ASP A 227 17.31 6.46 -9.05
C ASP A 227 15.88 6.78 -9.49
N LEU A 228 14.97 6.96 -8.51
CA LEU A 228 13.58 7.31 -8.80
C LEU A 228 13.46 8.66 -9.51
N ILE A 229 14.20 9.67 -9.06
CA ILE A 229 14.20 11.01 -9.67
C ILE A 229 14.81 10.96 -11.08
N GLU A 230 15.85 10.17 -11.29
CA GLU A 230 16.51 10.03 -12.60
C GLU A 230 15.55 9.52 -13.66
N VAL A 231 14.69 8.53 -13.33
CA VAL A 231 13.65 8.02 -14.24
C VAL A 231 12.73 9.13 -14.77
N TYR A 232 12.42 10.13 -13.93
CA TYR A 232 11.49 11.20 -14.27
C TYR A 232 12.16 12.52 -14.68
N SER A 233 13.48 12.60 -14.58
CA SER A 233 14.24 13.78 -14.97
C SER A 233 14.44 13.81 -16.48
N GLU A 234 14.44 15.00 -17.08
CA GLU A 234 14.83 15.12 -18.48
C GLU A 234 16.33 14.79 -18.63
N PRO A 235 16.76 14.11 -19.71
CA PRO A 235 18.18 14.02 -20.01
C PRO A 235 18.73 15.44 -20.12
N VAL A 236 19.68 15.77 -19.24
CA VAL A 236 20.36 17.07 -19.29
C VAL A 236 20.95 17.16 -20.68
N ALA A 237 20.42 18.06 -21.52
CA ALA A 237 21.00 18.35 -22.81
C ALA A 237 22.44 18.79 -22.54
N VAL A 238 23.40 17.90 -22.85
CA VAL A 238 24.82 18.19 -22.76
C VAL A 238 25.05 19.33 -23.74
N LEU A 239 25.11 20.55 -23.21
CA LEU A 239 25.60 21.69 -23.97
C LEU A 239 27.06 21.39 -24.26
N ASN A 240 27.32 20.89 -25.46
CA ASN A 240 28.67 20.75 -25.97
C ASN A 240 29.35 22.12 -25.89
N PRO A 241 30.53 22.22 -25.26
CA PRO A 241 31.27 23.48 -25.14
C PRO A 241 31.70 24.04 -26.50
#